data_AF-A0A368Y745-F1
#
_entry.id   AF-A0A368Y745-F1
#
_cell.length_a   1.000
_cell.length_b   1.000
_cell.length_c   1.000
_cell.angle_alpha   90.00
_cell.angle_beta   90.00
_cell.angle_gamma   90.00
#
_symmetry.space_group_name_H-M   'P 1'
#
loop_
_entity.id
_entity.type
_entity.pdbx_description
1 polymer ?
#
loop_
_entity_poly.entity_id
_entity_poly.type
_entity_poly.pdbx_seq_one_letter_code
_entity_poly.pdbx_strand_id
1 'polypeptide(L)'
;MPSSPSATSAVDAAPASTPPATAPQGIALAPLAFSAAVFLVVHVVSLLVWRLFADPAQAVWNHNPQPFGMYLFWGILVLVFIGFNFVMAGFEAIRQPWRGLFATGLTLALGFAIPAALVHGYGALDPTFSAAGGAGFGAAGLIVLIGFYGFGVLATGMGGWPWTDHGLAPAQSGLAQLACGGCLTTLGYLLLVYPGVSAMPLPHAVLLPLPVTIGWFYSVVVAWLATFLIFDNWPWNLLRRRSHVALAALVGNFALGTAIYWAHLALLEGLLIPADAVAKLADNLALWPAQLGVWIVFWLIFWSNVAGNWPQRFGAAANRLLRAACCWGLGVLSFVVYTRWFAQAVLHEAEIVPGFGGDPLTWVDLLNFVMLIYAVYFQFYGLARRSEAATGAA
;
A
#
# COMPACT_ATOMS: atom_id res chain seq x y z
N MET A 1 7.07 58.47 -13.86
CA MET A 1 7.34 57.19 -13.17
C MET A 1 6.32 57.00 -12.07
N PRO A 2 5.29 56.16 -12.26
CA PRO A 2 4.43 55.72 -11.18
C PRO A 2 4.90 54.35 -10.66
N SER A 3 5.02 54.26 -9.34
CA SER A 3 5.32 53.07 -8.56
C SER A 3 4.17 52.06 -8.59
N SER A 4 4.53 50.79 -8.75
CA SER A 4 3.63 49.64 -8.70
C SER A 4 2.93 49.51 -7.33
N PRO A 5 1.61 49.24 -7.28
CA PRO A 5 0.96 48.82 -6.06
C PRO A 5 1.23 47.33 -5.78
N SER A 6 1.60 47.02 -4.55
CA SER A 6 1.73 45.69 -3.97
C SER A 6 0.37 44.99 -3.94
N ALA A 7 0.28 43.84 -4.60
CA ALA A 7 -0.87 42.96 -4.51
C ALA A 7 -0.92 42.33 -3.12
N THR A 8 -1.87 42.83 -2.33
CA THR A 8 -2.28 42.33 -1.03
C THR A 8 -2.89 40.94 -1.19
N SER A 9 -2.59 40.07 -0.22
CA SER A 9 -3.08 38.70 -0.08
C SER A 9 -4.61 38.61 -0.19
N ALA A 10 -5.10 37.84 -1.15
CA ALA A 10 -6.50 37.45 -1.26
C ALA A 10 -6.59 35.93 -1.41
N VAL A 11 -6.56 35.20 -0.29
CA VAL A 11 -7.37 33.99 -0.04
C VAL A 11 -7.57 33.88 1.48
N ASP A 12 -8.38 34.79 2.02
CA ASP A 12 -9.15 34.50 3.24
C ASP A 12 -10.26 33.54 2.82
N ALA A 13 -10.01 32.24 2.96
CA ALA A 13 -11.09 31.26 2.98
C ALA A 13 -11.80 31.41 4.32
N ALA A 14 -13.00 31.99 4.29
CA ALA A 14 -13.92 31.99 5.42
C ALA A 14 -14.03 30.56 6.02
N PRO A 15 -14.12 30.42 7.35
CA PRO A 15 -14.23 29.11 7.98
C PRO A 15 -15.49 28.44 7.46
N ALA A 16 -15.33 27.31 6.76
CA ALA A 16 -16.43 26.42 6.45
C ALA A 16 -17.16 26.15 7.77
N SER A 17 -18.43 26.53 7.82
CA SER A 17 -19.32 26.20 8.93
C SER A 17 -19.17 24.72 9.23
N THR A 18 -18.68 24.42 10.43
CA THR A 18 -18.43 23.05 10.86
C THR A 18 -19.78 22.32 10.80
N PRO A 19 -19.94 21.27 9.98
CA PRO A 19 -21.13 20.45 10.09
C PRO A 19 -21.22 19.97 11.55
N PRO A 20 -22.42 19.92 12.15
CA PRO A 20 -22.57 19.48 13.54
C PRO A 20 -21.87 18.13 13.68
N ALA A 21 -20.93 18.06 14.63
CA ALA A 21 -20.15 16.86 14.88
C ALA A 21 -21.11 15.71 15.17
N THR A 22 -21.33 14.85 14.20
CA THR A 22 -22.15 13.65 14.35
C THR A 22 -21.55 12.88 15.51
N ALA A 23 -22.36 12.62 16.55
CA ALA A 23 -21.91 11.92 17.75
C ALA A 23 -21.10 10.66 17.35
N PRO A 24 -19.99 10.36 18.05
CA PRO A 24 -19.15 9.22 17.71
C PRO A 24 -20.00 7.95 17.64
N GLN A 25 -20.09 7.34 16.46
CA GLN A 25 -20.81 6.09 16.25
C GLN A 25 -19.97 4.92 16.77
N GLY A 26 -19.94 4.73 18.09
CA GLY A 26 -19.25 3.58 18.70
C GLY A 26 -18.62 3.85 20.06
N ILE A 27 -17.78 2.92 20.50
CA ILE A 27 -17.08 3.00 21.77
C ILE A 27 -15.96 4.05 21.65
N ALA A 28 -16.06 5.11 22.45
CA ALA A 28 -15.07 6.18 22.48
C ALA A 28 -13.85 5.77 23.32
N LEU A 29 -12.69 5.65 22.68
CA LEU A 29 -11.41 5.21 23.27
C LEU A 29 -10.38 6.34 23.27
N ALA A 30 -9.48 6.33 24.26
CA ALA A 30 -8.29 7.20 24.22
C ALA A 30 -7.42 6.87 22.99
N PRO A 31 -6.59 7.81 22.46
CA PRO A 31 -5.85 7.61 21.21
C PRO A 31 -5.07 6.30 21.12
N LEU A 32 -4.29 5.97 22.16
CA LEU A 32 -3.52 4.72 22.20
C LEU A 32 -4.42 3.47 22.23
N ALA A 33 -5.48 3.49 23.05
CA ALA A 33 -6.44 2.40 23.16
C ALA A 33 -7.21 2.20 21.84
N PHE A 34 -7.54 3.29 21.14
CA PHE A 34 -8.14 3.25 19.81
C PHE A 34 -7.21 2.54 18.82
N SER A 35 -5.95 2.94 18.74
CA SER A 35 -4.99 2.31 17.82
C SER A 35 -4.80 0.83 18.16
N ALA A 36 -4.65 0.47 19.44
CA ALA A 36 -4.56 -0.92 19.86
C ALA A 36 -5.81 -1.73 19.47
N ALA A 37 -7.01 -1.18 19.66
CA ALA A 37 -8.25 -1.83 19.27
C ALA A 37 -8.32 -2.07 17.76
N VAL A 38 -7.98 -1.07 16.94
CA VAL A 38 -7.93 -1.24 15.47
C VAL A 38 -6.89 -2.28 15.07
N PHE A 39 -5.70 -2.26 15.68
CA PHE A 39 -4.66 -3.27 15.42
C PHE A 39 -5.18 -4.70 15.69
N LEU A 40 -5.87 -4.90 16.81
CA LEU A 40 -6.46 -6.19 17.17
C LEU A 40 -7.57 -6.60 16.20
N VAL A 41 -8.48 -5.70 15.83
CA VAL A 41 -9.54 -5.97 14.85
C VAL A 41 -8.94 -6.43 13.53
N VAL A 42 -7.93 -5.71 13.03
CA VAL A 42 -7.25 -6.07 11.77
C VAL A 42 -6.63 -7.45 11.87
N HIS A 43 -5.86 -7.74 12.92
CA HIS A 43 -5.18 -9.04 13.05
C HIS A 43 -6.16 -10.20 13.22
N VAL A 44 -7.20 -10.04 14.04
CA VAL A 44 -8.21 -11.09 14.26
C VAL A 44 -8.94 -11.39 12.96
N VAL A 45 -9.41 -10.37 12.24
CA VAL A 45 -10.13 -10.57 10.98
C VAL A 45 -9.20 -11.17 9.92
N SER A 46 -7.96 -10.69 9.79
CA SER A 46 -6.97 -11.27 8.87
C SER A 46 -6.67 -12.73 9.21
N LEU A 47 -6.53 -13.08 10.49
CA LEU A 47 -6.31 -14.48 10.90
C LEU A 47 -7.51 -15.37 10.57
N LEU A 48 -8.75 -14.88 10.75
CA LEU A 48 -9.95 -15.61 10.35
C LEU A 48 -9.97 -15.86 8.83
N VAL A 49 -9.65 -14.85 8.02
CA VAL A 49 -9.55 -15.00 6.56
C VAL A 49 -8.43 -15.99 6.20
N TRP A 50 -7.27 -15.88 6.86
CA TRP A 50 -6.16 -16.80 6.63
C TRP A 50 -6.54 -18.26 6.92
N ARG A 51 -7.13 -18.53 8.09
CA ARG A 51 -7.60 -19.88 8.48
C ARG A 51 -8.70 -20.43 7.58
N LEU A 52 -9.43 -19.56 6.88
CA LEU A 52 -10.47 -19.99 5.95
C LEU A 52 -9.88 -20.35 4.57
N PHE A 53 -8.92 -19.55 4.09
CA PHE A 53 -8.48 -19.59 2.69
C PHE A 53 -7.02 -19.99 2.46
N ALA A 54 -6.09 -19.57 3.31
CA ALA A 54 -4.65 -19.51 2.97
C ALA A 54 -3.74 -20.30 3.92
N ASP A 55 -4.23 -20.75 5.07
CA ASP A 55 -3.42 -21.55 5.98
C ASP A 55 -3.02 -22.92 5.39
N PRO A 56 -1.72 -23.25 5.24
CA PRO A 56 -1.27 -24.52 4.68
C PRO A 56 -1.75 -25.76 5.45
N ALA A 57 -1.97 -25.64 6.75
CA ALA A 57 -2.28 -26.77 7.63
C ALA A 57 -3.75 -26.81 8.02
N GLN A 58 -4.42 -25.65 8.10
CA GLN A 58 -5.75 -25.52 8.68
C GLN A 58 -6.80 -24.94 7.73
N ALA A 59 -6.43 -24.51 6.50
CA ALA A 59 -7.39 -23.88 5.61
C ALA A 59 -8.49 -24.83 5.18
N VAL A 60 -9.73 -24.32 5.23
CA VAL A 60 -10.90 -25.05 4.73
C VAL A 60 -10.84 -25.20 3.20
N TRP A 61 -10.39 -24.16 2.49
CA TRP A 61 -10.39 -24.13 1.02
C TRP A 61 -9.00 -24.25 0.38
N ASN A 62 -7.92 -24.10 1.15
CA ASN A 62 -6.53 -24.33 0.76
C ASN A 62 -6.12 -23.71 -0.60
N HIS A 63 -6.10 -22.38 -0.67
CA HIS A 63 -5.77 -21.60 -1.88
C HIS A 63 -4.37 -20.96 -1.83
N ASN A 64 -3.50 -21.46 -0.96
CA ASN A 64 -2.15 -20.92 -0.73
C ASN A 64 -1.11 -21.55 -1.67
N PRO A 65 -0.09 -20.80 -2.13
CA PRO A 65 0.01 -19.33 -2.15
C PRO A 65 -0.82 -18.67 -3.26
N GLN A 66 -1.13 -19.43 -4.30
CA GLN A 66 -1.99 -19.01 -5.38
C GLN A 66 -3.19 -19.95 -5.48
N PRO A 67 -4.39 -19.43 -5.79
CA PRO A 67 -4.65 -18.08 -6.32
C PRO A 67 -4.90 -17.00 -5.25
N PHE A 68 -4.78 -17.31 -3.95
CA PHE A 68 -5.11 -16.38 -2.87
C PHE A 68 -4.35 -15.04 -2.98
N GLY A 69 -3.02 -15.09 -3.13
CA GLY A 69 -2.18 -13.88 -3.21
C GLY A 69 -2.56 -12.97 -4.38
N MET A 70 -2.82 -13.52 -5.57
CA MET A 70 -3.24 -12.73 -6.73
C MET A 70 -4.55 -11.98 -6.46
N TYR A 71 -5.59 -12.67 -5.97
CA TYR A 71 -6.88 -12.03 -5.69
C TYR A 71 -6.77 -10.98 -4.57
N LEU A 72 -5.94 -11.24 -3.56
CA LEU A 72 -5.64 -10.28 -2.51
C LEU A 72 -5.02 -9.00 -3.08
N PHE A 73 -3.98 -9.10 -3.92
CA PHE A 73 -3.33 -7.93 -4.51
C PHE A 73 -4.29 -7.13 -5.37
N TRP A 74 -5.05 -7.79 -6.24
CA TRP A 74 -6.06 -7.12 -7.05
C TRP A 74 -7.17 -6.48 -6.20
N GLY A 75 -7.56 -7.12 -5.09
CA GLY A 75 -8.48 -6.54 -4.12
C GLY A 75 -7.96 -5.22 -3.54
N ILE A 76 -6.69 -5.18 -3.12
CA ILE A 76 -6.05 -3.94 -2.63
C ILE A 76 -5.98 -2.89 -3.76
N LEU A 77 -5.66 -3.30 -4.99
CA LEU A 77 -5.56 -2.36 -6.12
C LEU A 77 -6.92 -1.75 -6.47
N VAL A 78 -7.99 -2.55 -6.49
CA VAL A 78 -9.35 -2.05 -6.66
C VAL A 78 -9.75 -1.14 -5.49
N LEU A 79 -9.31 -1.46 -4.26
CA LEU A 79 -9.48 -0.56 -3.14
C LEU A 79 -8.82 0.79 -3.40
N VAL A 80 -7.63 0.79 -4.02
CA VAL A 80 -6.96 2.04 -4.40
C VAL A 80 -7.79 2.84 -5.40
N PHE A 81 -8.39 2.17 -6.39
CA PHE A 81 -9.24 2.83 -7.38
C PHE A 81 -10.44 3.52 -6.70
N ILE A 82 -11.18 2.78 -5.87
CA ILE A 82 -12.41 3.27 -5.26
C ILE A 82 -12.10 4.30 -4.16
N GLY A 83 -11.17 3.97 -3.26
CA GLY A 83 -10.90 4.75 -2.06
C GLY A 83 -10.02 5.98 -2.30
N PHE A 84 -9.05 5.90 -3.19
CA PHE A 84 -8.06 6.97 -3.40
C PHE A 84 -8.22 7.69 -4.73
N ASN A 85 -8.34 6.99 -5.86
CA ASN A 85 -8.48 7.67 -7.15
C ASN A 85 -9.87 8.32 -7.30
N PHE A 86 -10.94 7.57 -6.99
CA PHE A 86 -12.31 8.10 -7.02
C PHE A 86 -12.75 8.77 -5.73
N VAL A 87 -11.96 8.70 -4.65
CA VAL A 87 -12.27 9.33 -3.35
C VAL A 87 -13.67 8.93 -2.82
N MET A 88 -14.02 7.65 -2.98
CA MET A 88 -15.34 7.10 -2.61
C MET A 88 -16.53 7.76 -3.34
N ALA A 89 -16.31 8.39 -4.50
CA ALA A 89 -17.39 8.97 -5.30
C ALA A 89 -18.49 7.94 -5.57
N GLY A 90 -19.75 8.37 -5.41
CA GLY A 90 -20.93 7.51 -5.53
C GLY A 90 -21.35 6.79 -4.25
N PHE A 91 -20.49 6.74 -3.22
CA PHE A 91 -20.80 6.13 -1.92
C PHE A 91 -21.13 7.16 -0.82
N GLU A 92 -20.94 8.45 -1.09
CA GLU A 92 -21.03 9.55 -0.11
C GLU A 92 -22.38 9.64 0.61
N ALA A 93 -23.48 9.38 -0.10
CA ALA A 93 -24.84 9.47 0.44
C ALA A 93 -25.24 8.25 1.31
N ILE A 94 -24.45 7.17 1.28
CA ILE A 94 -24.78 5.92 1.97
C ILE A 94 -24.29 6.00 3.42
N ARG A 95 -25.15 5.66 4.38
CA ARG A 95 -24.81 5.63 5.81
C ARG A 95 -24.04 4.35 6.18
N GLN A 96 -23.22 4.42 7.22
CA GLN A 96 -22.62 3.21 7.80
C GLN A 96 -23.67 2.33 8.49
N PRO A 97 -23.52 0.99 8.49
CA PRO A 97 -22.39 0.23 7.91
C PRO A 97 -22.56 -0.09 6.41
N TRP A 98 -23.69 0.28 5.81
CA TRP A 98 -24.02 -0.08 4.43
C TRP A 98 -23.03 0.45 3.41
N ARG A 99 -22.51 1.66 3.62
CA ARG A 99 -21.46 2.21 2.76
C ARG A 99 -20.23 1.31 2.72
N GLY A 100 -19.78 0.87 3.89
CA GLY A 100 -18.67 -0.07 4.02
C GLY A 100 -18.94 -1.39 3.31
N LEU A 101 -20.13 -1.97 3.54
CA LEU A 101 -20.54 -3.24 2.94
C LEU A 101 -20.61 -3.17 1.40
N PHE A 102 -21.22 -2.13 0.83
CA PHE A 102 -21.31 -1.99 -0.62
C PHE A 102 -19.94 -1.75 -1.28
N ALA A 103 -19.11 -0.91 -0.67
CA ALA A 103 -17.76 -0.67 -1.16
C ALA A 103 -16.92 -1.97 -1.10
N THR A 104 -16.94 -2.70 0.02
CA THR A 104 -16.27 -4.00 0.15
C THR A 104 -16.80 -5.01 -0.86
N GLY A 105 -18.13 -5.10 -1.04
CA GLY A 105 -18.73 -6.02 -2.00
C GLY A 105 -18.29 -5.73 -3.44
N LEU A 106 -18.25 -4.46 -3.84
CA LEU A 106 -17.75 -4.05 -5.15
C LEU A 106 -16.26 -4.35 -5.31
N THR A 107 -15.45 -4.07 -4.27
CA THR A 107 -14.02 -4.36 -4.27
C THR A 107 -13.72 -5.84 -4.44
N LEU A 108 -14.45 -6.70 -3.73
CA LEU A 108 -14.33 -8.15 -3.91
C LEU A 108 -14.78 -8.56 -5.31
N ALA A 109 -15.95 -8.12 -5.77
CA ALA A 109 -16.47 -8.49 -7.09
C ALA A 109 -15.47 -8.15 -8.22
N LEU A 110 -14.93 -6.94 -8.23
CA LEU A 110 -13.93 -6.51 -9.21
C LEU A 110 -12.56 -7.16 -8.97
N GLY A 111 -12.16 -7.31 -7.70
CA GLY A 111 -10.93 -7.97 -7.29
C GLY A 111 -10.86 -9.43 -7.72
N PHE A 112 -12.00 -10.10 -7.88
CA PHE A 112 -12.09 -11.42 -8.51
C PHE A 112 -12.24 -11.33 -10.04
N ALA A 113 -13.13 -10.47 -10.54
CA ALA A 113 -13.46 -10.43 -11.96
C ALA A 113 -12.28 -10.03 -12.86
N ILE A 114 -11.48 -9.03 -12.45
CA ILE A 114 -10.36 -8.53 -13.26
C ILE A 114 -9.26 -9.59 -13.43
N PRO A 115 -8.67 -10.16 -12.36
CA PRO A 115 -7.68 -11.21 -12.52
C PRO A 115 -8.26 -12.48 -13.15
N ALA A 116 -9.51 -12.84 -12.91
CA ALA A 116 -10.13 -13.97 -13.60
C ALA A 116 -10.22 -13.73 -15.11
N ALA A 117 -10.55 -12.51 -15.55
CA ALA A 117 -10.53 -12.14 -16.96
C ALA A 117 -9.12 -12.18 -17.56
N LEU A 118 -8.09 -11.83 -16.80
CA LEU A 118 -6.70 -11.96 -17.25
C LEU A 118 -6.27 -13.42 -17.37
N VAL A 119 -6.52 -14.23 -16.34
CA VAL A 119 -6.02 -15.61 -16.28
C VAL A 119 -6.80 -16.55 -17.20
N HIS A 120 -8.13 -16.45 -17.20
CA HIS A 120 -8.99 -17.35 -17.96
C HIS A 120 -9.43 -16.80 -19.31
N GLY A 121 -9.51 -15.47 -19.45
CA GLY A 121 -9.82 -14.81 -20.72
C GLY A 121 -8.56 -14.54 -21.53
N TYR A 122 -7.73 -13.61 -21.07
CA TYR A 122 -6.51 -13.22 -21.79
C TYR A 122 -5.45 -14.33 -21.85
N GLY A 123 -5.41 -15.23 -20.86
CA GLY A 123 -4.56 -16.43 -20.87
C GLY A 123 -4.81 -17.37 -22.05
N ALA A 124 -5.98 -17.30 -22.70
CA ALA A 124 -6.25 -18.04 -23.93
C ALA A 124 -5.53 -17.44 -25.16
N LEU A 125 -5.14 -16.16 -25.10
CA LEU A 125 -4.42 -15.45 -26.16
C LEU A 125 -2.91 -15.44 -25.89
N ASP A 126 -2.52 -15.29 -24.62
CA ASP A 126 -1.13 -15.26 -24.17
C ASP A 126 -0.91 -16.33 -23.08
N PRO A 127 -0.22 -17.43 -23.39
CA PRO A 127 0.04 -18.52 -22.46
C PRO A 127 0.74 -18.08 -21.17
N THR A 128 1.42 -16.94 -21.15
CA THR A 128 2.03 -16.36 -19.94
C THR A 128 1.01 -16.20 -18.81
N PHE A 129 -0.21 -15.79 -19.15
CA PHE A 129 -1.31 -15.57 -18.21
C PHE A 129 -2.18 -16.81 -17.98
N SER A 130 -1.94 -17.91 -18.70
CA SER A 130 -2.68 -19.15 -18.50
C SER A 130 -2.32 -19.79 -17.15
N ALA A 131 -3.33 -20.21 -16.39
CA ALA A 131 -3.14 -21.06 -15.22
C ALA A 131 -2.62 -22.47 -15.59
N ALA A 132 -2.78 -22.89 -16.85
CA ALA A 132 -2.28 -24.15 -17.37
C ALA A 132 -1.02 -23.91 -18.20
N GLY A 133 0.15 -24.24 -17.63
CA GLY A 133 1.44 -24.21 -18.33
C GLY A 133 2.12 -22.84 -18.43
N GLY A 134 1.52 -21.79 -17.85
CA GLY A 134 2.09 -20.45 -17.76
C GLY A 134 2.35 -20.00 -16.32
N ALA A 135 2.90 -18.78 -16.16
CA ALA A 135 3.03 -18.14 -14.86
C ALA A 135 1.66 -17.81 -14.23
N GLY A 136 0.62 -17.67 -15.06
CA GLY A 136 -0.77 -17.64 -14.64
C GLY A 136 -1.08 -16.57 -13.61
N PHE A 137 -1.44 -17.02 -12.40
CA PHE A 137 -1.71 -16.16 -11.26
C PHE A 137 -0.53 -15.26 -10.87
N GLY A 138 0.71 -15.73 -11.06
CA GLY A 138 1.92 -14.93 -10.80
C GLY A 138 2.07 -13.76 -11.76
N ALA A 139 1.91 -13.99 -13.07
CA ALA A 139 1.96 -12.93 -14.08
C ALA A 139 0.86 -11.88 -13.85
N ALA A 140 -0.37 -12.32 -13.62
CA ALA A 140 -1.49 -11.43 -13.32
C ALA A 140 -1.30 -10.67 -11.99
N GLY A 141 -0.73 -11.30 -10.96
CA GLY A 141 -0.46 -10.67 -9.68
C GLY A 141 0.63 -9.59 -9.76
N LEU A 142 1.68 -9.81 -10.55
CA LEU A 142 2.81 -8.87 -10.66
C LEU A 142 2.47 -7.58 -11.43
N ILE A 143 1.36 -7.53 -12.18
CA ILE A 143 0.81 -6.27 -12.69
C ILE A 143 0.54 -5.31 -11.53
N VAL A 144 0.02 -5.83 -10.42
CA VAL A 144 -0.39 -5.02 -9.27
C VAL A 144 0.80 -4.36 -8.59
N LEU A 145 1.97 -5.00 -8.57
CA LEU A 145 3.19 -4.41 -8.02
C LEU A 145 3.50 -3.06 -8.68
N ILE A 146 3.47 -3.03 -10.02
CA ILE A 146 3.68 -1.79 -10.80
C ILE A 146 2.47 -0.86 -10.61
N GLY A 147 1.27 -1.44 -10.57
CA GLY A 147 0.01 -0.74 -10.36
C GLY A 147 -0.02 0.10 -9.08
N PHE A 148 0.41 -0.43 -7.94
CA PHE A 148 0.35 0.29 -6.67
C PHE A 148 1.03 1.65 -6.75
N TYR A 149 2.20 1.70 -7.35
CA TYR A 149 2.88 2.96 -7.59
C TYR A 149 2.15 3.80 -8.65
N GLY A 150 1.88 3.22 -9.83
CA GLY A 150 1.31 3.93 -10.97
C GLY A 150 -0.04 4.59 -10.69
N PHE A 151 -0.92 3.95 -9.92
CA PHE A 151 -2.23 4.51 -9.54
C PHE A 151 -2.17 5.32 -8.24
N GLY A 152 -1.36 4.87 -7.28
CA GLY A 152 -1.29 5.47 -5.96
C GLY A 152 -0.58 6.81 -5.95
N VAL A 153 0.56 6.96 -6.64
CA VAL A 153 1.33 8.21 -6.66
C VAL A 153 0.54 9.35 -7.29
N LEU A 154 -0.30 9.07 -8.29
CA LEU A 154 -1.16 10.03 -8.98
C LEU A 154 -2.16 10.67 -8.02
N ALA A 155 -2.84 9.85 -7.21
CA ALA A 155 -3.83 10.32 -6.23
C ALA A 155 -3.19 11.04 -5.03
N THR A 156 -1.94 10.68 -4.68
CA THR A 156 -1.31 11.07 -3.41
C THR A 156 -0.14 12.03 -3.60
N GLY A 157 1.05 11.53 -3.94
CA GLY A 157 2.28 12.32 -4.06
C GLY A 157 2.21 13.43 -5.11
N MET A 158 1.44 13.22 -6.18
CA MET A 158 1.11 14.22 -7.20
C MET A 158 -0.15 15.04 -6.87
N GLY A 159 -0.94 14.59 -5.88
CA GLY A 159 -2.15 15.25 -5.42
C GLY A 159 -3.20 15.46 -6.52
N GLY A 160 -3.34 14.53 -7.47
CA GLY A 160 -4.30 14.63 -8.57
C GLY A 160 -3.93 15.62 -9.69
N TRP A 161 -2.72 16.18 -9.68
CA TRP A 161 -2.21 16.99 -10.78
C TRP A 161 -2.02 16.14 -12.06
N PRO A 162 -2.34 16.66 -13.27
CA PRO A 162 -2.82 18.02 -13.58
C PRO A 162 -4.35 18.19 -13.48
N TRP A 163 -5.09 17.10 -13.31
CA TRP A 163 -6.55 17.07 -13.46
C TRP A 163 -7.29 17.98 -12.48
N THR A 164 -6.85 18.02 -11.23
CA THR A 164 -7.46 18.90 -10.23
C THR A 164 -7.23 20.38 -10.53
N ASP A 165 -6.13 20.74 -11.18
CA ASP A 165 -5.83 22.14 -11.54
C ASP A 165 -6.71 22.62 -12.69
N HIS A 166 -7.16 21.69 -13.53
CA HIS A 166 -8.13 21.96 -14.59
C HIS A 166 -9.59 21.94 -14.11
N GLY A 167 -9.82 21.83 -12.80
CA GLY A 167 -11.17 21.88 -12.22
C GLY A 167 -12.03 20.65 -12.49
N LEU A 168 -11.42 19.51 -12.84
CA LEU A 168 -12.18 18.26 -13.00
C LEU A 168 -12.82 17.86 -11.68
N ALA A 169 -14.09 17.43 -11.74
CA ALA A 169 -14.77 16.89 -10.58
C ALA A 169 -14.05 15.63 -10.06
N PRO A 170 -14.21 15.25 -8.77
CA PRO A 170 -13.48 14.11 -8.18
C PRO A 170 -13.59 12.82 -9.00
N ALA A 171 -14.79 12.47 -9.48
CA ALA A 171 -14.98 11.28 -10.32
C ALA A 171 -14.26 11.36 -11.67
N GLN A 172 -14.25 12.54 -12.31
CA GLN A 172 -13.57 12.76 -13.59
C GLN A 172 -12.04 12.74 -13.41
N SER A 173 -11.55 13.35 -12.34
CA SER A 173 -10.14 13.27 -11.96
C SER A 173 -9.72 11.83 -11.69
N GLY A 174 -10.52 11.07 -10.95
CA GLY A 174 -10.28 9.65 -10.68
C GLY A 174 -10.18 8.82 -11.96
N LEU A 175 -11.10 9.02 -12.92
CA LEU A 175 -11.03 8.32 -14.20
C LEU A 175 -9.75 8.66 -14.98
N ALA A 176 -9.36 9.94 -14.99
CA ALA A 176 -8.16 10.37 -15.69
C ALA A 176 -6.87 9.85 -15.02
N GLN A 177 -6.85 9.78 -13.69
CA GLN A 177 -5.80 9.12 -12.91
C GLN A 177 -5.73 7.62 -13.24
N LEU A 178 -6.87 6.92 -13.36
CA LEU A 178 -6.87 5.52 -13.75
C LEU A 178 -6.33 5.31 -15.18
N ALA A 179 -6.73 6.15 -16.13
CA ALA A 179 -6.21 6.05 -17.49
C ALA A 179 -4.68 6.24 -17.52
N CYS A 180 -4.17 7.27 -16.85
CA CYS A 180 -2.74 7.54 -16.77
C CYS A 180 -1.99 6.43 -15.99
N GLY A 181 -2.52 6.01 -14.85
CA GLY A 181 -1.96 4.93 -14.04
C GLY A 181 -1.92 3.61 -14.80
N GLY A 182 -2.94 3.32 -15.61
CA GLY A 182 -2.98 2.16 -16.50
C GLY A 182 -1.88 2.20 -17.56
N CYS A 183 -1.62 3.36 -18.18
CA CYS A 183 -0.50 3.53 -19.10
C CYS A 183 0.86 3.31 -18.42
N LEU A 184 1.07 3.92 -17.25
CA LEU A 184 2.32 3.76 -16.48
C LEU A 184 2.53 2.30 -16.05
N THR A 185 1.47 1.65 -15.58
CA THR A 185 1.47 0.25 -15.15
C THR A 185 1.80 -0.67 -16.30
N THR A 186 1.16 -0.46 -17.45
CA THR A 186 1.41 -1.27 -18.66
C THR A 186 2.84 -1.12 -19.12
N LEU A 187 3.35 0.11 -19.21
CA LEU A 187 4.73 0.37 -19.60
C LEU A 187 5.73 -0.29 -18.63
N GLY A 188 5.54 -0.09 -17.33
CA GLY A 188 6.43 -0.69 -16.32
C GLY A 188 6.38 -2.22 -16.33
N TYR A 189 5.18 -2.81 -16.45
CA TYR A 189 5.02 -4.26 -16.53
C TYR A 189 5.68 -4.85 -17.78
N LEU A 190 5.44 -4.26 -18.96
CA LEU A 190 6.03 -4.75 -20.21
C LEU A 190 7.56 -4.62 -20.25
N LEU A 191 8.13 -3.59 -19.61
CA LEU A 191 9.58 -3.38 -19.60
C LEU A 191 10.30 -4.20 -18.52
N LEU A 192 9.71 -4.32 -17.32
CA LEU A 192 10.44 -4.81 -16.14
C LEU A 192 10.01 -6.20 -15.69
N VAL A 193 8.76 -6.59 -15.94
CA VAL A 193 8.16 -7.81 -15.36
C VAL A 193 7.90 -8.85 -16.44
N TYR A 194 7.14 -8.50 -17.47
CA TYR A 194 6.72 -9.40 -18.53
C TYR A 194 7.89 -10.19 -19.14
N PRO A 195 9.08 -9.58 -19.39
CA PRO A 195 10.20 -10.34 -19.92
C PRO A 195 10.71 -11.46 -19.02
N GLY A 196 10.54 -11.33 -17.70
CA GLY A 196 10.95 -12.33 -16.71
C GLY A 196 9.90 -13.41 -16.45
N VAL A 197 8.66 -13.25 -16.93
CA VAL A 197 7.56 -14.22 -16.72
C VAL A 197 7.01 -14.81 -18.03
N SER A 198 7.36 -14.23 -19.18
CA SER A 198 6.86 -14.61 -20.49
C SER A 198 7.10 -16.10 -20.77
N ALA A 199 6.03 -16.80 -21.17
CA ALA A 199 6.12 -18.17 -21.67
C ALA A 199 6.64 -18.22 -23.13
N MET A 200 6.71 -17.07 -23.79
CA MET A 200 7.19 -16.94 -25.17
C MET A 200 8.64 -16.43 -25.21
N PRO A 201 9.46 -16.92 -26.17
CA PRO A 201 10.78 -16.35 -26.42
C PRO A 201 10.67 -14.88 -26.81
N LEU A 202 11.40 -14.01 -26.12
CA LEU A 202 11.42 -12.58 -26.42
C LEU A 202 12.67 -12.21 -27.22
N PRO A 203 12.53 -11.34 -28.23
CA PRO A 203 13.65 -10.91 -29.06
C PRO A 203 14.56 -9.89 -28.35
N HIS A 204 14.16 -9.38 -27.19
CA HIS A 204 14.88 -8.36 -26.43
C HIS A 204 15.36 -8.92 -25.09
N ALA A 205 16.45 -8.35 -24.59
CA ALA A 205 17.05 -8.74 -23.33
C ALA A 205 16.16 -8.35 -22.13
N VAL A 206 16.15 -9.20 -21.11
CA VAL A 206 15.58 -8.91 -19.80
C VAL A 206 16.38 -7.76 -19.17
N LEU A 207 15.73 -6.63 -18.87
CA LEU A 207 16.39 -5.45 -18.32
C LEU A 207 16.92 -5.69 -16.90
N LEU A 208 16.10 -6.35 -16.07
CA LEU A 208 16.41 -6.70 -14.69
C LEU A 208 15.86 -8.10 -14.38
N PRO A 209 16.62 -8.95 -13.66
CA PRO A 209 16.09 -10.22 -13.17
C PRO A 209 14.84 -10.02 -12.32
N LEU A 210 13.86 -10.91 -12.43
CA LEU A 210 12.57 -10.76 -11.76
C LEU A 210 12.67 -10.55 -10.23
N PRO A 211 13.50 -11.31 -9.48
CA PRO A 211 13.67 -11.05 -8.04
C PRO A 211 14.16 -9.63 -7.73
N VAL A 212 15.09 -9.10 -8.53
CA VAL A 212 15.60 -7.73 -8.41
C VAL A 212 14.49 -6.73 -8.72
N THR A 213 13.74 -6.93 -9.80
CA THR A 213 12.59 -6.08 -10.16
C THR A 213 11.60 -6.00 -9.01
N ILE A 214 11.25 -7.14 -8.39
CA ILE A 214 10.28 -7.18 -7.29
C ILE A 214 10.80 -6.42 -6.07
N GLY A 215 12.00 -6.74 -5.58
CA GLY A 215 12.58 -6.09 -4.41
C GLY A 215 12.81 -4.59 -4.60
N TRP A 216 13.34 -4.21 -5.77
CA TRP A 216 13.62 -2.81 -6.10
C TRP A 216 12.34 -2.01 -6.26
N PHE A 217 11.38 -2.49 -7.04
CA PHE A 217 10.16 -1.74 -7.29
C PHE A 217 9.30 -1.62 -6.02
N TYR A 218 9.26 -2.66 -5.18
CA TYR A 218 8.61 -2.53 -3.87
C TYR A 218 9.31 -1.48 -2.99
N SER A 219 10.64 -1.35 -3.07
CA SER A 219 11.37 -0.26 -2.38
C SER A 219 10.99 1.13 -2.89
N VAL A 220 10.62 1.28 -4.16
CA VAL A 220 10.00 2.51 -4.72
C VAL A 220 8.63 2.76 -4.08
N VAL A 221 7.82 1.73 -3.86
CA VAL A 221 6.55 1.83 -3.13
C VAL A 221 6.78 2.27 -1.67
N VAL A 222 7.77 1.71 -0.98
CA VAL A 222 8.18 2.14 0.37
C VAL A 222 8.57 3.63 0.37
N ALA A 223 9.40 4.06 -0.59
CA ALA A 223 9.83 5.45 -0.72
C ALA A 223 8.64 6.40 -0.92
N TRP A 224 7.72 6.05 -1.81
CA TRP A 224 6.53 6.83 -2.08
C TRP A 224 5.61 6.93 -0.86
N LEU A 225 5.28 5.81 -0.22
CA LEU A 225 4.40 5.82 0.94
C LEU A 225 5.06 6.54 2.11
N ALA A 226 6.37 6.40 2.31
CA ALA A 226 7.07 7.14 3.35
C ALA A 226 7.04 8.64 3.08
N THR A 227 7.40 9.07 1.86
CA THR A 227 7.40 10.49 1.50
C THR A 227 6.03 11.11 1.68
N PHE A 228 4.97 10.43 1.22
CA PHE A 228 3.60 10.91 1.33
C PHE A 228 3.05 10.88 2.77
N LEU A 229 3.16 9.75 3.48
CA LEU A 229 2.42 9.54 4.74
C LEU A 229 3.08 10.16 5.97
N ILE A 230 4.41 10.15 6.04
CA ILE A 230 5.13 10.55 7.26
C ILE A 230 6.09 11.72 7.08
N PHE A 231 6.52 11.99 5.84
CA PHE A 231 7.40 13.10 5.48
C PHE A 231 6.66 14.32 4.90
N ASP A 232 5.33 14.29 4.84
CA ASP A 232 4.49 15.38 4.30
C ASP A 232 4.87 15.79 2.86
N ASN A 233 5.24 14.81 2.03
CA ASN A 233 5.76 14.95 0.67
C ASN A 233 7.13 15.68 0.58
N TRP A 234 7.90 15.73 1.67
CA TRP A 234 9.28 16.21 1.65
C TRP A 234 10.22 15.18 1.01
N PRO A 235 11.23 15.60 0.21
CA PRO A 235 11.61 16.98 -0.10
C PRO A 235 10.87 17.60 -1.29
N TRP A 236 9.97 16.87 -1.93
CA TRP A 236 9.30 17.32 -3.17
C TRP A 236 8.52 18.63 -2.95
N ASN A 237 7.90 18.79 -1.79
CA ASN A 237 7.17 20.01 -1.40
C ASN A 237 8.03 21.28 -1.26
N LEU A 238 9.37 21.16 -1.27
CA LEU A 238 10.26 22.32 -1.33
C LEU A 238 10.19 23.03 -2.69
N LEU A 239 9.69 22.33 -3.71
CA LEU A 239 9.44 22.89 -5.03
C LEU A 239 8.17 23.77 -4.95
N ARG A 240 8.27 25.04 -5.33
CA ARG A 240 7.17 26.02 -5.19
C ARG A 240 5.99 25.80 -6.14
N ARG A 241 6.21 25.11 -7.28
CA ARG A 241 5.18 24.89 -8.30
C ARG A 241 4.60 23.49 -8.17
N ARG A 242 3.26 23.38 -8.13
CA ARG A 242 2.56 22.09 -8.01
C ARG A 242 2.98 21.06 -9.07
N SER A 243 3.15 21.48 -10.32
CA SER A 243 3.64 20.60 -11.40
C SER A 243 5.05 20.06 -11.13
N HIS A 244 5.94 20.87 -10.56
CA HIS A 244 7.29 20.43 -10.21
C HIS A 244 7.26 19.47 -9.01
N VAL A 245 6.44 19.77 -7.99
CA VAL A 245 6.23 18.85 -6.86
C VAL A 245 5.72 17.50 -7.36
N ALA A 246 4.74 17.49 -8.25
CA ALA A 246 4.14 16.29 -8.81
C ALA A 246 5.17 15.46 -9.60
N LEU A 247 5.88 16.09 -10.55
CA LEU A 247 6.91 15.40 -11.33
C LEU A 247 8.09 14.92 -10.47
N ALA A 248 8.48 15.69 -9.45
CA ALA A 248 9.52 15.26 -8.51
C ALA A 248 9.05 14.11 -7.61
N ALA A 249 7.79 14.07 -7.20
CA ALA A 249 7.23 12.93 -6.48
C ALA A 249 7.14 11.68 -7.38
N LEU A 250 6.82 11.86 -8.66
CA LEU A 250 6.75 10.76 -9.64
C LEU A 250 8.12 10.18 -10.00
N VAL A 251 9.17 11.01 -10.08
CA VAL A 251 10.50 10.54 -10.52
C VAL A 251 11.44 10.36 -9.34
N GLY A 252 11.43 11.29 -8.38
CA GLY A 252 12.32 11.28 -7.22
C GLY A 252 12.13 10.08 -6.30
N ASN A 253 10.91 9.53 -6.22
CA ASN A 253 10.66 8.31 -5.46
C ASN A 253 11.36 7.08 -6.06
N PHE A 254 11.67 7.05 -7.36
CA PHE A 254 12.52 5.99 -7.93
C PHE A 254 13.96 6.07 -7.44
N ALA A 255 14.52 7.29 -7.37
CA ALA A 255 15.88 7.48 -6.86
C ALA A 255 15.97 7.12 -5.37
N LEU A 256 15.02 7.60 -4.56
CA LEU A 256 14.95 7.25 -3.14
C LEU A 256 14.68 5.75 -2.93
N GLY A 257 13.78 5.16 -3.70
CA GLY A 257 13.48 3.72 -3.65
C GLY A 257 14.69 2.86 -4.02
N THR A 258 15.50 3.30 -4.98
CA THR A 258 16.76 2.61 -5.32
C THR A 258 17.75 2.63 -4.15
N ALA A 259 17.87 3.76 -3.45
CA ALA A 259 18.72 3.84 -2.25
C ALA A 259 18.17 2.95 -1.11
N ILE A 260 16.84 2.94 -0.91
CA ILE A 260 16.17 2.07 0.07
C ILE A 260 16.40 0.60 -0.26
N TYR A 261 16.31 0.20 -1.52
CA TYR A 261 16.54 -1.18 -1.96
C TYR A 261 17.91 -1.70 -1.50
N TRP A 262 18.98 -0.96 -1.79
CA TRP A 262 20.32 -1.36 -1.38
C TRP A 262 20.51 -1.32 0.14
N ALA A 263 19.91 -0.34 0.82
CA ALA A 263 19.96 -0.27 2.27
C ALA A 263 19.24 -1.46 2.94
N HIS A 264 18.06 -1.83 2.44
CA HIS A 264 17.30 -2.99 2.90
C HIS A 264 18.04 -4.29 2.60
N LEU A 265 18.59 -4.44 1.40
CA LEU A 265 19.35 -5.63 1.03
C LEU A 265 20.56 -5.82 1.95
N ALA A 266 21.33 -4.76 2.18
CA ALA A 266 22.47 -4.78 3.09
C ALA A 266 22.07 -5.10 4.55
N LEU A 267 20.95 -4.54 5.03
CA LEU A 267 20.43 -4.82 6.36
C LEU A 267 19.96 -6.28 6.49
N LEU A 268 19.31 -6.81 5.45
CA LEU A 268 18.80 -8.18 5.42
C LEU A 268 19.96 -9.18 5.43
N GLU A 269 20.91 -9.03 4.51
CA GLU A 269 22.07 -9.91 4.38
C GLU A 269 23.02 -9.79 5.59
N GLY A 270 23.24 -8.57 6.09
CA GLY A 270 24.22 -8.31 7.13
C GLY A 270 23.74 -8.55 8.55
N LEU A 271 22.42 -8.55 8.81
CA LEU A 271 21.90 -8.58 10.18
C LEU A 271 20.64 -9.43 10.38
N LEU A 272 19.64 -9.32 9.50
CA LEU A 272 18.31 -9.86 9.81
C LEU A 272 18.12 -11.32 9.37
N ILE A 273 18.74 -11.73 8.26
CA ILE A 273 18.62 -13.07 7.68
C ILE A 273 19.83 -13.93 8.13
N PRO A 274 19.60 -15.14 8.66
CA PRO A 274 20.68 -16.09 8.97
C PRO A 274 21.55 -16.43 7.74
N ALA A 275 22.85 -16.65 7.94
CA ALA A 275 23.78 -16.90 6.84
C ALA A 275 23.44 -18.16 6.01
N ASP A 276 22.91 -19.20 6.65
CA ASP A 276 22.41 -20.42 6.00
C ASP A 276 21.14 -20.15 5.17
N ALA A 277 20.24 -19.28 5.65
CA ALA A 277 19.10 -18.82 4.87
C ALA A 277 19.53 -17.96 3.67
N VAL A 278 20.51 -17.06 3.84
CA VAL A 278 21.09 -16.27 2.74
C VAL A 278 21.63 -17.20 1.65
N ALA A 279 22.42 -18.21 2.03
CA ALA A 279 22.99 -19.18 1.10
C ALA A 279 21.89 -19.97 0.35
N LYS A 280 20.80 -20.33 1.04
CA LYS A 280 19.69 -21.08 0.44
C LYS A 280 18.82 -20.22 -0.49
N LEU A 281 18.69 -18.93 -0.18
CA LEU A 281 17.93 -17.99 -1.00
C LEU A 281 18.65 -17.66 -2.31
N ALA A 282 19.99 -17.59 -2.30
CA ALA A 282 20.81 -17.28 -3.47
C ALA A 282 20.26 -16.05 -4.23
N ASP A 283 19.99 -16.16 -5.53
CA ASP A 283 19.48 -15.06 -6.37
C ASP A 283 18.11 -14.52 -5.90
N ASN A 284 17.33 -15.32 -5.16
CA ASN A 284 16.04 -14.88 -4.62
C ASN A 284 16.21 -13.94 -3.41
N LEU A 285 17.40 -13.78 -2.84
CA LEU A 285 17.65 -12.78 -1.79
C LEU A 285 17.29 -11.37 -2.26
N ALA A 286 17.47 -11.06 -3.54
CA ALA A 286 17.10 -9.79 -4.14
C ALA A 286 15.60 -9.45 -4.04
N LEU A 287 14.72 -10.43 -3.79
CA LEU A 287 13.30 -10.22 -3.54
C LEU A 287 12.99 -9.79 -2.09
N TRP A 288 13.88 -10.09 -1.13
CA TRP A 288 13.63 -9.86 0.30
C TRP A 288 13.50 -8.39 0.74
N PRO A 289 14.06 -7.38 0.03
CA PRO A 289 13.69 -6.00 0.27
C PRO A 289 12.19 -5.74 0.17
N ALA A 290 11.44 -6.47 -0.68
CA ALA A 290 9.97 -6.40 -0.69
C ALA A 290 9.35 -6.99 0.59
N GLN A 291 9.90 -8.10 1.09
CA GLN A 291 9.43 -8.80 2.29
C GLN A 291 9.65 -7.97 3.59
N LEU A 292 10.74 -7.20 3.66
CA LEU A 292 10.92 -6.20 4.72
C LEU A 292 10.07 -4.96 4.47
N GLY A 293 10.03 -4.51 3.22
CA GLY A 293 9.31 -3.32 2.78
C GLY A 293 7.82 -3.37 3.14
N VAL A 294 7.16 -4.51 2.95
CA VAL A 294 5.71 -4.67 3.23
C VAL A 294 5.39 -4.45 4.71
N TRP A 295 6.25 -4.90 5.63
CA TRP A 295 6.09 -4.64 7.06
C TRP A 295 6.25 -3.16 7.38
N ILE A 296 7.24 -2.50 6.77
CA ILE A 296 7.43 -1.05 6.92
C ILE A 296 6.20 -0.30 6.37
N VAL A 297 5.68 -0.71 5.20
CA VAL A 297 4.48 -0.14 4.58
C VAL A 297 3.25 -0.30 5.47
N PHE A 298 3.04 -1.47 6.08
CA PHE A 298 1.97 -1.66 7.05
C PHE A 298 2.04 -0.62 8.16
N TRP A 299 3.22 -0.43 8.75
CA TRP A 299 3.40 0.58 9.79
C TRP A 299 3.26 2.01 9.26
N LEU A 300 3.72 2.34 8.06
CA LEU A 300 3.50 3.66 7.46
C LEU A 300 2.00 3.99 7.33
N ILE A 301 1.21 3.04 6.82
CA ILE A 301 -0.24 3.20 6.63
C ILE A 301 -0.93 3.24 7.99
N PHE A 302 -0.63 2.30 8.89
CA PHE A 302 -1.23 2.24 10.21
C PHE A 302 -0.89 3.48 11.04
N TRP A 303 0.37 3.90 11.05
CA TRP A 303 0.83 5.03 11.85
C TRP A 303 0.13 6.34 11.44
N SER A 304 0.06 6.59 10.13
CA SER A 304 -0.57 7.79 9.58
C SER A 304 -2.09 7.79 9.72
N ASN A 305 -2.77 6.67 9.42
CA ASN A 305 -4.22 6.62 9.35
C ASN A 305 -4.89 6.20 10.67
N VAL A 306 -4.20 5.43 11.52
CA VAL A 306 -4.76 4.81 12.73
C VAL A 306 -4.13 5.34 14.01
N ALA A 307 -2.82 5.60 14.02
CA ALA A 307 -2.12 6.13 15.20
C ALA A 307 -2.10 7.66 15.30
N GLY A 308 -2.64 8.36 14.29
CA GLY A 308 -2.69 9.82 14.27
C GLY A 308 -1.35 10.49 13.97
N ASN A 309 -0.40 9.77 13.37
CA ASN A 309 0.87 10.30 12.88
C ASN A 309 1.71 11.06 13.92
N TRP A 310 1.70 10.59 15.17
CA TRP A 310 2.53 11.15 16.25
C TRP A 310 4.04 10.90 15.98
N PRO A 311 4.98 11.75 16.44
CA PRO A 311 4.76 13.04 17.07
C PRO A 311 4.38 14.14 16.07
N GLN A 312 3.63 15.12 16.58
CA GLN A 312 3.31 16.37 15.86
C GLN A 312 3.77 17.62 16.62
N ARG A 313 4.30 17.45 17.84
CA ARG A 313 4.60 18.53 18.78
C ARG A 313 6.00 19.16 18.63
N PHE A 314 6.89 18.53 17.87
CA PHE A 314 8.26 19.05 17.66
C PHE A 314 8.35 19.86 16.35
N GLY A 315 9.54 20.32 15.99
CA GLY A 315 9.79 20.92 14.67
C GLY A 315 9.56 19.93 13.53
N ALA A 316 9.26 20.44 12.33
CA ALA A 316 8.89 19.61 11.17
C ALA A 316 9.91 18.51 10.86
N ALA A 317 11.21 18.84 10.81
CA ALA A 317 12.26 17.86 10.56
C ALA A 317 12.32 16.77 11.65
N ALA A 318 12.25 17.17 12.92
CA ALA A 318 12.28 16.22 14.05
C ALA A 318 11.05 15.29 14.04
N ASN A 319 9.85 15.82 13.80
CA ASN A 319 8.64 15.00 13.71
C ASN A 319 8.76 13.95 12.60
N ARG A 320 9.21 14.35 11.41
CA ARG A 320 9.38 13.47 10.25
C ARG A 320 10.39 12.36 10.53
N LEU A 321 11.56 12.70 11.07
CA LEU A 321 12.60 11.72 11.40
C LEU A 321 12.15 10.75 12.51
N LEU A 322 11.43 11.23 13.52
CA LEU A 322 10.90 10.36 14.58
C LEU A 322 9.82 9.41 14.05
N ARG A 323 8.90 9.88 13.20
CA ARG A 323 7.91 9.01 12.54
C ARG A 323 8.59 7.94 11.70
N ALA A 324 9.62 8.32 10.93
CA ALA A 324 10.40 7.39 10.12
C ALA A 324 11.10 6.35 10.99
N ALA A 325 11.78 6.77 12.06
CA ALA A 325 12.42 5.86 13.01
C ALA A 325 11.41 4.89 13.65
N CYS A 326 10.23 5.36 14.05
CA CYS A 326 9.16 4.53 14.60
C CYS A 326 8.66 3.50 13.57
N CYS A 327 8.32 3.94 12.34
CA CYS A 327 7.78 3.03 11.32
C CYS A 327 8.81 1.99 10.87
N TRP A 328 10.07 2.38 10.67
CA TRP A 328 11.14 1.44 10.32
C TRP A 328 11.46 0.50 11.48
N GLY A 329 11.58 1.01 12.70
CA GLY A 329 11.87 0.19 13.88
C GLY A 329 10.79 -0.86 14.12
N LEU A 330 9.51 -0.47 14.03
CA LEU A 330 8.39 -1.39 14.14
C LEU A 330 8.32 -2.37 12.97
N GLY A 331 8.63 -1.93 11.75
CA GLY A 331 8.70 -2.80 10.57
C GLY A 331 9.77 -3.88 10.70
N VAL A 332 10.99 -3.50 11.08
CA VAL A 332 12.09 -4.45 11.32
C VAL A 332 11.76 -5.41 12.46
N LEU A 333 11.23 -4.90 13.58
CA LEU A 333 10.83 -5.75 14.70
C LEU A 333 9.74 -6.75 14.28
N SER A 334 8.73 -6.30 13.55
CA SER A 334 7.63 -7.15 13.08
C SER A 334 8.14 -8.20 12.10
N PHE A 335 9.04 -7.83 11.17
CA PHE A 335 9.69 -8.76 10.26
C PHE A 335 10.46 -9.85 11.01
N VAL A 336 11.22 -9.50 12.05
CA VAL A 336 11.97 -10.48 12.87
C VAL A 336 11.02 -11.39 13.63
N VAL A 337 10.03 -10.83 14.34
CA VAL A 337 9.04 -11.63 15.08
C VAL A 337 8.27 -12.55 14.13
N TYR A 338 7.97 -12.06 12.93
CA TYR A 338 7.27 -12.83 11.91
C TYR A 338 8.09 -14.03 11.44
N THR A 339 9.28 -13.75 10.91
CA THR A 339 10.10 -14.75 10.21
C THR A 339 10.69 -15.80 11.15
N ARG A 340 10.84 -15.48 12.44
CA ARG A 340 11.42 -16.37 13.46
C ARG A 340 10.39 -17.18 14.25
N TRP A 341 9.12 -16.80 14.21
CA TRP A 341 8.10 -17.43 15.05
C TRP A 341 6.70 -17.41 14.44
N PHE A 342 6.16 -16.23 14.15
CA PHE A 342 4.72 -16.12 13.83
C PHE A 342 4.36 -16.90 12.56
N ALA A 343 5.22 -16.84 11.53
CA ALA A 343 5.02 -17.54 10.27
C ALA A 343 4.85 -19.04 10.47
N GLN A 344 5.74 -19.68 11.25
CA GLN A 344 5.70 -21.12 11.45
C GLN A 344 4.66 -21.53 12.51
N ALA A 345 4.69 -20.87 13.67
CA ALA A 345 3.93 -21.30 14.83
C ALA A 345 2.44 -20.91 14.76
N VAL A 346 2.11 -19.83 14.04
CA VAL A 346 0.73 -19.33 13.95
C VAL A 346 0.16 -19.56 12.56
N LEU A 347 0.89 -19.18 11.50
CA LEU A 347 0.40 -19.25 10.12
C LEU A 347 0.72 -20.57 9.40
N HIS A 348 1.53 -21.45 10.01
CA HIS A 348 1.99 -22.73 9.45
C HIS A 348 2.69 -22.63 8.09
N GLU A 349 3.34 -21.51 7.84
CA GLU A 349 4.10 -21.30 6.61
C GLU A 349 5.40 -22.09 6.60
N ALA A 350 5.90 -22.37 5.39
CA ALA A 350 7.11 -23.14 5.21
C ALA A 350 8.36 -22.41 5.72
N GLU A 351 9.23 -23.18 6.38
CA GLU A 351 10.57 -22.73 6.73
C GLU A 351 11.49 -22.73 5.51
N ILE A 352 12.38 -21.75 5.46
CA ILE A 352 13.50 -21.75 4.53
C ILE A 352 14.64 -22.55 5.16
N VAL A 353 14.97 -22.23 6.40
CA VAL A 353 15.86 -23.01 7.26
C VAL A 353 15.20 -23.16 8.63
N PRO A 354 15.61 -24.13 9.46
CA PRO A 354 15.01 -24.30 10.79
C PRO A 354 14.99 -22.99 11.59
N GLY A 355 13.81 -22.56 12.03
CA GLY A 355 13.61 -21.32 12.79
C GLY A 355 13.63 -20.02 11.97
N PHE A 356 13.60 -20.09 10.64
CA PHE A 356 13.49 -18.92 9.76
C PHE A 356 12.73 -19.22 8.46
N GLY A 357 11.69 -18.43 8.16
CA GLY A 357 10.93 -18.59 6.94
C GLY A 357 9.65 -17.75 6.89
N GLY A 358 8.69 -18.23 6.09
CA GLY A 358 7.44 -17.54 5.81
C GLY A 358 7.43 -16.67 4.57
N ASP A 359 6.25 -16.19 4.24
CA ASP A 359 5.97 -15.22 3.17
C ASP A 359 5.31 -13.95 3.75
N PRO A 360 6.12 -13.03 4.31
CA PRO A 360 5.62 -11.77 4.86
C PRO A 360 4.68 -11.01 3.91
N LEU A 361 4.92 -11.05 2.61
CA LEU A 361 4.20 -10.27 1.61
C LEU A 361 2.71 -10.63 1.60
N THR A 362 2.37 -11.91 1.49
CA THR A 362 0.98 -12.36 1.44
C THR A 362 0.23 -12.06 2.76
N TRP A 363 0.84 -12.35 3.91
CA TRP A 363 0.20 -12.08 5.20
C TRP A 363 -0.01 -10.58 5.46
N VAL A 364 1.02 -9.77 5.22
CA VAL A 364 0.95 -8.34 5.54
C VAL A 364 0.08 -7.58 4.55
N ASP A 365 0.03 -8.01 3.29
CA ASP A 365 -0.95 -7.46 2.36
C ASP A 365 -2.39 -7.80 2.78
N LEU A 366 -2.64 -8.95 3.41
CA LEU A 366 -3.94 -9.27 4.00
C LEU A 366 -4.26 -8.34 5.18
N LEU A 367 -3.26 -8.03 6.02
CA LEU A 367 -3.40 -7.01 7.08
C LEU A 367 -3.73 -5.64 6.49
N ASN A 368 -3.01 -5.22 5.44
CA ASN A 368 -3.23 -3.95 4.75
C ASN A 368 -4.63 -3.88 4.12
N PHE A 369 -5.08 -4.95 3.45
CA PHE A 369 -6.39 -5.03 2.84
C PHE A 369 -7.52 -4.87 3.87
N VAL A 370 -7.45 -5.63 4.96
CA VAL A 370 -8.44 -5.55 6.05
C VAL A 370 -8.40 -4.19 6.74
N MET A 371 -7.20 -3.67 7.03
CA MET A 371 -7.03 -2.33 7.62
C MET A 371 -7.64 -1.25 6.74
N LEU A 372 -7.36 -1.25 5.44
CA LEU A 372 -7.85 -0.24 4.52
C LEU A 372 -9.36 -0.33 4.33
N ILE A 373 -9.94 -1.53 4.28
CA ILE A 373 -11.41 -1.69 4.31
C ILE A 373 -11.97 -1.06 5.59
N TYR A 374 -11.39 -1.37 6.74
CA TYR A 374 -11.93 -0.89 8.01
C TYR A 374 -11.77 0.64 8.18
N ALA A 375 -10.61 1.17 7.81
CA ALA A 375 -10.29 2.60 7.94
C ALA A 375 -10.97 3.45 6.86
N VAL A 376 -10.98 3.02 5.60
CA VAL A 376 -11.46 3.83 4.46
C VAL A 376 -12.95 3.59 4.23
N TYR A 377 -13.40 2.34 4.12
CA TYR A 377 -14.79 2.03 3.76
C TYR A 377 -15.72 2.11 4.97
N PHE A 378 -15.32 1.51 6.09
CA PHE A 378 -16.10 1.53 7.33
C PHE A 378 -15.84 2.77 8.20
N GLN A 379 -14.78 3.54 7.94
CA GLN A 379 -14.42 4.71 8.77
C GLN A 379 -14.39 4.37 10.27
N PHE A 380 -13.80 3.22 10.59
CA PHE A 380 -13.71 2.70 11.96
C PHE A 380 -15.06 2.43 12.64
N TYR A 381 -16.13 2.17 11.87
CA TYR A 381 -17.46 1.89 12.41
C TYR A 381 -17.42 0.99 13.65
N GLY A 382 -18.06 1.44 14.74
CA GLY A 382 -18.06 0.76 16.04
C GLY A 382 -16.98 1.26 17.02
N LEU A 383 -15.96 1.97 16.55
CA LEU A 383 -14.91 2.58 17.37
C LEU A 383 -14.82 4.09 17.09
N ALA A 384 -14.60 4.87 18.14
CA ALA A 384 -14.34 6.29 18.01
C ALA A 384 -13.12 6.70 18.83
N ARG A 385 -12.35 7.66 18.31
CA ARG A 385 -11.26 8.27 19.05
C ARG A 385 -11.80 9.44 19.88
N ARG A 386 -11.55 9.45 21.19
CA ARG A 386 -11.81 10.62 22.03
C ARG A 386 -10.88 11.76 21.61
N SER A 387 -11.46 12.93 21.37
CA SER A 387 -10.68 14.16 21.16
C SER A 387 -10.11 14.63 22.50
N GLU A 388 -8.82 14.95 22.54
CA GLU A 388 -8.13 15.44 23.76
C GLU A 388 -8.75 16.74 24.32
N ALA A 389 -9.50 17.49 23.49
CA ALA A 389 -10.24 18.67 23.90
C ALA A 389 -11.35 18.39 24.93
N ALA A 390 -11.86 17.15 25.02
CA ALA A 390 -12.90 16.78 25.99
C ALA A 390 -12.34 16.51 27.40
N THR A 391 -11.01 16.43 27.55
CA THR A 391 -10.33 16.13 28.82
C THR A 391 -9.82 17.37 29.55
N GLY A 392 -9.87 18.55 28.93
CA GLY A 392 -9.47 19.82 29.54
C GLY A 392 -10.59 20.57 30.28
N ALA A 393 -11.77 19.96 30.42
CA ALA A 393 -12.96 20.57 31.03
C ALA A 393 -13.53 19.76 32.20
N ALA A 394 -12.73 18.87 32.81
CA ALA A 394 -13.11 18.09 33.99
C ALA A 394 -12.28 18.50 35.21
#